data_AF-A0A934B6Z9-F1
#
_entry.id   AF-A0A934B6Z9-F1
#
_cell.length_a   1.000
_cell.length_b   1.000
_cell.length_c   1.000
_cell.angle_alpha   90.00
_cell.angle_beta   90.00
_cell.angle_gamma   90.00
#
_symmetry.space_group_name_H-M   'P 1'
#
loop_
_entity.id
_entity.type
_entity.pdbx_description
1 polymer ?
#
loop_
_entity_poly.entity_id
_entity_poly.type
_entity_poly.pdbx_seq_one_letter_code
_entity_poly.pdbx_strand_id
1 'polypeptide(L)'
;MRYLFSALIIVALVLPASADYKEIFEKEFLNQPWGGEMLAESACIECHSSETMDADLQKIPQEWKTSWHFQNNVSCHDCHGGDPSDAGMSMSHQRGFTGSPKYAEVPDFCGKCHIGILSNYLQSGHGKALLFSGTGPNCVTCHGSHNIQKANIDIIYGRRCTQCHSYERAKVIKQALFLTETKMQAIEDNLRKLKADGVILSEEEKTLFRTQAEFRTLFHTVDVSLVNESTDKFAKILTQLEEEIKATFDELRFRRNFSAFLSLLFIVIGVVLSILSKTYKD
;
A
#
# COMPACT_ATOMS: atom_id res chain seq x y z
N MET A 1 24.62 -33.46 51.16
CA MET A 1 23.89 -32.17 51.18
C MET A 1 24.77 -31.16 50.44
N ARG A 2 24.60 -31.00 49.12
CA ARG A 2 23.73 -30.01 48.46
C ARG A 2 24.14 -28.57 48.77
N TYR A 3 25.05 -28.00 47.98
CA TYR A 3 25.07 -26.57 47.64
C TYR A 3 25.64 -26.37 46.23
N LEU A 4 24.77 -26.63 45.24
CA LEU A 4 24.81 -25.98 43.92
C LEU A 4 23.91 -24.75 44.08
N PHE A 5 24.45 -23.54 44.03
CA PHE A 5 23.64 -22.33 43.87
C PHE A 5 24.04 -21.63 42.58
N SER A 6 23.06 -21.61 41.70
CA SER A 6 23.06 -21.20 40.31
C SER A 6 23.39 -19.73 40.13
N ALA A 7 24.29 -19.42 39.21
CA ALA A 7 24.39 -18.10 38.60
C ALA A 7 23.16 -17.89 37.70
N LEU A 8 22.23 -17.04 38.13
CA LEU A 8 21.09 -16.61 37.31
C LEU A 8 21.59 -15.49 36.37
N ILE A 9 21.94 -15.85 35.15
CA ILE A 9 22.12 -14.89 34.06
C ILE A 9 20.72 -14.45 33.64
N ILE A 10 20.29 -13.27 34.07
CA ILE A 10 19.12 -12.60 33.50
C ILE A 10 19.57 -12.03 32.15
N VAL A 11 19.46 -12.83 31.10
CA VAL A 11 19.44 -12.30 29.73
C VAL A 11 18.11 -11.61 29.57
N ALA A 12 18.11 -10.28 29.65
CA ALA A 12 16.98 -9.47 29.20
C ALA A 12 16.81 -9.72 27.70
N LEU A 13 15.87 -10.60 27.35
CA LEU A 13 15.33 -10.76 26.01
C LEU A 13 14.64 -9.46 25.60
N VAL A 14 15.41 -8.53 25.04
CA VAL A 14 14.86 -7.49 24.17
C VAL A 14 14.51 -8.18 22.86
N LEU A 15 13.28 -8.69 22.77
CA LEU A 15 12.73 -9.17 21.52
C LEU A 15 12.54 -7.96 20.59
N PRO A 16 13.02 -7.99 19.33
CA PRO A 16 12.69 -6.97 18.36
C PRO A 16 11.26 -7.24 17.88
N ALA A 17 10.30 -6.47 18.42
CA ALA A 17 8.89 -6.50 18.00
C ALA A 17 8.66 -6.19 16.49
N SER A 18 9.73 -5.85 15.76
CA SER A 18 9.69 -5.56 14.31
C SER A 18 9.71 -6.81 13.42
N ALA A 19 10.14 -7.97 13.92
CA ALA A 19 10.28 -9.17 13.09
C ALA A 19 8.93 -9.85 12.80
N ASP A 20 8.05 -9.93 13.80
CA ASP A 20 6.71 -10.53 13.69
C ASP A 20 5.83 -9.78 12.68
N TYR A 21 5.98 -8.45 12.65
CA TYR A 21 5.15 -7.60 11.82
C TYR A 21 5.38 -7.80 10.32
N LYS A 22 6.64 -8.04 9.95
CA LYS A 22 7.05 -8.25 8.55
C LYS A 22 6.53 -9.58 8.01
N GLU A 23 6.58 -10.64 8.80
CA GLU A 23 6.12 -11.97 8.40
C GLU A 23 4.58 -12.02 8.27
N ILE A 24 3.86 -11.37 9.19
CA ILE A 24 2.39 -11.21 9.11
C ILE A 24 2.03 -10.36 7.88
N PHE A 25 2.73 -9.26 7.63
CA PHE A 25 2.49 -8.42 6.44
C PHE A 25 2.73 -9.19 5.13
N GLU A 26 3.84 -9.94 5.01
CA GLU A 26 4.13 -10.72 3.80
C GLU A 26 3.14 -11.87 3.59
N LYS A 27 2.69 -12.51 4.68
CA LYS A 27 1.75 -13.63 4.59
C LYS A 27 0.33 -13.16 4.29
N GLU A 28 -0.13 -12.12 4.97
CA GLU A 28 -1.51 -11.67 4.87
C GLU A 28 -1.69 -10.68 3.71
N PHE A 29 -0.79 -9.72 3.49
CA PHE A 29 -1.02 -8.63 2.55
C PHE A 29 -0.53 -8.89 1.12
N LEU A 30 0.52 -9.70 0.94
CA LEU A 30 1.13 -9.97 -0.38
C LEU A 30 0.54 -11.20 -1.09
N ASN A 31 0.09 -12.19 -0.32
CA ASN A 31 -0.21 -13.52 -0.86
C ASN A 31 -1.68 -13.95 -0.72
N GLN A 32 -2.52 -13.20 0.01
CA GLN A 32 -3.98 -13.43 -0.01
C GLN A 32 -4.69 -12.45 -0.95
N PRO A 33 -5.56 -12.92 -1.85
CA PRO A 33 -6.55 -12.08 -2.48
C PRO A 33 -7.60 -11.72 -1.42
N TRP A 34 -7.54 -10.49 -0.91
CA TRP A 34 -8.50 -9.99 0.08
C TRP A 34 -9.89 -9.74 -0.51
N GLY A 35 -9.98 -9.70 -1.84
CA GLY A 35 -11.24 -9.69 -2.55
C GLY A 35 -11.62 -11.10 -2.96
N GLY A 36 -12.72 -11.61 -2.43
CA GLY A 36 -13.38 -12.81 -2.95
C GLY A 36 -13.88 -12.61 -4.38
N GLU A 37 -14.46 -13.66 -4.97
CA GLU A 37 -15.16 -13.54 -6.24
C GLU A 37 -16.32 -12.53 -6.07
N MET A 38 -16.33 -11.47 -6.89
CA MET A 38 -17.37 -10.44 -6.81
C MET A 38 -18.71 -11.09 -7.17
N LEU A 39 -19.57 -11.31 -6.18
CA LEU A 39 -20.97 -11.65 -6.43
C LEU A 39 -21.65 -10.41 -7.03
N ALA A 40 -21.68 -10.36 -8.37
CA ALA A 40 -22.33 -9.30 -9.14
C ALA A 40 -23.81 -9.12 -8.76
N GLU A 41 -24.43 -10.16 -8.19
CA GLU A 41 -25.77 -10.17 -7.62
C GLU A 41 -25.66 -10.70 -6.18
N SER A 42 -25.57 -9.79 -5.21
CA SER A 42 -25.75 -10.14 -3.80
C SER A 42 -27.10 -9.65 -3.31
N ALA A 43 -27.74 -10.41 -2.42
CA ALA A 43 -28.99 -10.02 -1.81
C ALA A 43 -28.91 -8.66 -1.09
N CYS A 44 -27.72 -8.33 -0.56
CA CYS A 44 -27.43 -7.02 0.02
C CYS A 44 -27.63 -5.91 -1.01
N ILE A 45 -27.00 -6.02 -2.19
CA ILE A 45 -27.05 -5.00 -3.24
C ILE A 45 -28.45 -4.94 -3.85
N GLU A 46 -29.09 -6.07 -4.13
CA GLU A 46 -30.41 -6.13 -4.74
C GLU A 46 -31.47 -5.44 -3.87
N CYS A 47 -31.54 -5.81 -2.60
CA CYS A 47 -32.51 -5.21 -1.67
C CYS A 47 -32.19 -3.72 -1.43
N HIS A 48 -30.93 -3.37 -1.21
CA HIS A 48 -30.54 -1.97 -1.01
C HIS A 48 -30.58 -1.13 -2.29
N SER A 49 -30.78 -1.71 -3.48
CA SER A 49 -31.01 -0.96 -4.71
C SER A 49 -32.49 -0.89 -5.10
N SER A 50 -33.37 -1.58 -4.35
CA SER A 50 -34.81 -1.63 -4.62
C SER A 50 -35.47 -0.26 -4.48
N GLU A 51 -36.49 0.01 -5.30
CA GLU A 51 -37.34 1.20 -5.22
C GLU A 51 -38.13 1.28 -3.89
N THR A 52 -38.33 0.15 -3.23
CA THR A 52 -39.01 0.06 -1.94
C THR A 52 -38.10 0.33 -0.74
N MET A 53 -36.80 0.48 -0.96
CA MET A 53 -35.83 0.76 0.10
C MET A 53 -35.92 2.21 0.56
N ASP A 54 -35.64 2.45 1.84
CA ASP A 54 -35.49 3.80 2.37
C ASP A 54 -34.42 4.58 1.59
N ALA A 55 -34.70 5.86 1.29
CA ALA A 55 -33.86 6.68 0.43
C ALA A 55 -32.41 6.81 0.94
N ASP A 56 -32.18 6.83 2.25
CA ASP A 56 -30.84 6.93 2.82
C ASP A 56 -30.05 5.63 2.69
N LEU A 57 -30.73 4.49 2.64
CA LEU A 57 -30.12 3.19 2.40
C LEU A 57 -29.98 2.89 0.90
N GLN A 58 -30.90 3.41 0.09
CA GLN A 58 -30.96 3.17 -1.35
C GLN A 58 -29.77 3.77 -2.11
N LYS A 59 -29.21 4.88 -1.61
CA LYS A 59 -28.02 5.52 -2.20
C LYS A 59 -26.71 4.77 -1.94
N ILE A 60 -26.66 3.95 -0.88
CA ILE A 60 -25.41 3.32 -0.41
C ILE A 60 -24.76 2.44 -1.48
N PRO A 61 -25.47 1.56 -2.21
CA PRO A 61 -24.85 0.75 -3.27
C PRO A 61 -24.17 1.60 -4.35
N GLN A 62 -24.72 2.77 -4.67
CA GLN A 62 -24.12 3.65 -5.68
C GLN A 62 -22.89 4.37 -5.14
N GLU A 63 -22.90 4.81 -3.89
CA GLU A 63 -21.70 5.35 -3.22
C GLU A 63 -20.60 4.28 -3.16
N TRP A 64 -20.95 3.05 -2.77
CA TRP A 64 -20.03 1.93 -2.71
C TRP A 64 -19.38 1.62 -4.05
N LYS A 65 -20.12 1.64 -5.17
CA LYS A 65 -19.55 1.45 -6.52
C LYS A 65 -18.48 2.48 -6.89
N THR A 66 -18.45 3.65 -6.25
CA THR A 66 -17.40 4.65 -6.48
C THR A 66 -16.15 4.45 -5.61
N SER A 67 -16.23 3.53 -4.64
CA SER A 67 -15.18 3.35 -3.63
C SER A 67 -13.97 2.57 -4.14
N TRP A 68 -12.86 2.76 -3.44
CA TRP A 68 -11.66 1.93 -3.60
C TRP A 68 -11.92 0.47 -3.23
N HIS A 69 -12.83 0.20 -2.29
CA HIS A 69 -13.21 -1.15 -1.89
C HIS A 69 -13.94 -1.91 -3.00
N PHE A 70 -14.86 -1.26 -3.71
CA PHE A 70 -15.50 -1.86 -4.90
C PHE A 70 -14.49 -2.24 -5.98
N GLN A 71 -13.53 -1.34 -6.26
CA GLN A 71 -12.47 -1.59 -7.24
C GLN A 71 -11.55 -2.76 -6.86
N ASN A 72 -11.56 -3.19 -5.59
CA ASN A 72 -10.75 -4.27 -5.05
C ASN A 72 -11.61 -5.44 -4.53
N ASN A 73 -12.85 -5.58 -5.02
CA ASN A 73 -13.77 -6.68 -4.71
C ASN A 73 -14.10 -6.86 -3.21
N VAL A 74 -14.14 -5.76 -2.44
CA VAL A 74 -14.63 -5.76 -1.06
C VAL A 74 -16.10 -5.33 -1.07
N SER A 75 -16.98 -6.26 -0.71
CA SER A 75 -18.44 -6.15 -0.73
C SER A 75 -19.02 -5.79 0.65
N CYS A 76 -20.34 -5.62 0.70
CA CYS A 76 -21.07 -5.17 1.89
C CYS A 76 -20.84 -6.09 3.10
N HIS A 77 -20.90 -7.40 2.86
CA HIS A 77 -20.78 -8.43 3.88
C HIS A 77 -19.36 -8.59 4.42
N ASP A 78 -18.33 -8.18 3.66
CA ASP A 78 -16.94 -8.22 4.15
C ASP A 78 -16.73 -7.24 5.31
N CYS A 79 -17.45 -6.12 5.32
CA CYS A 79 -17.43 -5.17 6.43
C CYS A 79 -18.52 -5.48 7.48
N HIS A 80 -19.77 -5.62 7.03
CA HIS A 80 -20.94 -5.72 7.90
C HIS A 80 -21.33 -7.15 8.29
N GLY A 81 -20.68 -8.17 7.75
CA GLY A 81 -21.07 -9.58 7.92
C GLY A 81 -22.39 -9.92 7.23
N GLY A 82 -23.02 -11.00 7.65
CA GLY A 82 -24.26 -11.49 7.06
C GLY A 82 -24.03 -12.50 5.94
N ASP A 83 -25.11 -12.85 5.24
CA ASP A 83 -25.09 -13.85 4.16
C ASP A 83 -25.54 -13.22 2.84
N PRO A 84 -24.62 -12.93 1.90
CA PRO A 84 -24.98 -12.27 0.64
C PRO A 84 -25.80 -13.17 -0.30
N SER A 85 -25.90 -14.47 -0.03
CA SER A 85 -26.56 -15.46 -0.89
C SER A 85 -28.00 -15.79 -0.48
N ASP A 86 -28.40 -15.45 0.74
CA ASP A 86 -29.72 -15.73 1.30
C ASP A 86 -30.46 -14.42 1.60
N ALA A 87 -31.34 -13.98 0.70
CA ALA A 87 -32.07 -12.73 0.88
C ALA A 87 -32.91 -12.69 2.17
N GLY A 88 -33.46 -13.82 2.61
CA GLY A 88 -34.31 -13.88 3.81
C GLY A 88 -33.52 -13.76 5.11
N MET A 89 -32.24 -14.17 5.10
CA MET A 89 -31.38 -14.17 6.28
C MET A 89 -30.14 -13.28 6.15
N SER A 90 -30.05 -12.50 5.08
CA SER A 90 -28.86 -11.73 4.69
C SER A 90 -28.35 -10.79 5.78
N MET A 91 -29.26 -10.16 6.52
CA MET A 91 -28.97 -9.21 7.61
C MET A 91 -29.16 -9.83 9.00
N SER A 92 -29.19 -11.16 9.11
CA SER A 92 -29.39 -11.83 10.39
C SER A 92 -28.13 -11.81 11.26
N HIS A 93 -28.27 -11.42 12.52
CA HIS A 93 -27.19 -11.56 13.51
C HIS A 93 -26.72 -13.02 13.67
N GLN A 94 -27.59 -14.01 13.41
CA GLN A 94 -27.20 -15.43 13.43
C GLN A 94 -26.20 -15.77 12.31
N ARG A 95 -26.21 -15.00 11.22
CA ARG A 95 -25.27 -15.10 10.10
C ARG A 95 -24.12 -14.09 10.23
N GLY A 96 -23.87 -13.58 11.44
CA GLY A 96 -22.74 -12.69 11.71
C GLY A 96 -22.92 -11.26 11.24
N PHE A 97 -24.14 -10.85 10.85
CA PHE A 97 -24.40 -9.45 10.52
C PHE A 97 -24.21 -8.57 11.76
N THR A 98 -23.40 -7.51 11.63
CA THR A 98 -23.02 -6.62 12.74
C THR A 98 -23.75 -5.28 12.71
N GLY A 99 -24.50 -4.97 11.66
CA GLY A 99 -25.18 -3.68 11.54
C GLY A 99 -24.24 -2.52 11.23
N SER A 100 -24.74 -1.30 11.45
CA SER A 100 -23.95 -0.07 11.31
C SER A 100 -23.14 0.18 12.59
N PRO A 101 -21.80 0.26 12.53
CA PRO A 101 -20.98 0.52 13.71
C PRO A 101 -21.27 1.89 14.30
N LYS A 102 -21.13 2.01 15.63
CA LYS A 102 -21.07 3.34 16.24
C LYS A 102 -19.79 4.04 15.82
N TYR A 103 -19.80 5.37 15.89
CA TYR A 103 -18.67 6.20 15.47
C TYR A 103 -17.32 5.80 16.12
N ALA A 104 -17.34 5.42 17.39
CA ALA A 104 -16.16 4.96 18.13
C ALA A 104 -15.69 3.53 17.77
N GLU A 105 -16.57 2.70 17.20
CA GLU A 105 -16.32 1.30 16.83
C GLU A 105 -15.81 1.18 15.37
N VAL A 106 -15.89 2.26 14.59
CA VAL A 106 -15.41 2.32 13.19
C VAL A 106 -13.95 1.86 13.02
N PRO A 107 -12.98 2.27 13.88
CA PRO A 107 -11.60 1.80 13.73
C PRO A 107 -11.48 0.28 13.77
N ASP A 108 -12.25 -0.39 14.64
CA ASP A 108 -12.23 -1.84 14.76
C ASP A 108 -12.80 -2.52 13.51
N PHE A 109 -13.82 -1.93 12.88
CA PHE A 109 -14.34 -2.39 11.58
C PHE A 109 -13.26 -2.37 10.49
N CYS A 110 -12.54 -1.26 10.37
CA CYS A 110 -11.47 -1.13 9.37
C CYS A 110 -10.27 -2.02 9.72
N GLY A 111 -9.99 -2.18 11.01
CA GLY A 111 -8.87 -2.94 11.54
C GLY A 111 -8.98 -4.46 11.39
N LYS A 112 -10.16 -5.00 11.05
CA LYS A 112 -10.32 -6.42 10.69
C LYS A 112 -9.36 -6.84 9.57
N CYS A 113 -9.12 -5.94 8.61
CA CYS A 113 -8.17 -6.15 7.51
C CYS A 113 -6.96 -5.20 7.62
N HIS A 114 -7.15 -3.96 8.07
CA HIS A 114 -6.09 -2.96 8.16
C HIS A 114 -5.41 -2.91 9.53
N ILE A 115 -4.93 -4.06 10.01
CA ILE A 115 -4.45 -4.27 11.38
C ILE A 115 -3.31 -3.30 11.75
N GLY A 116 -2.36 -3.06 10.83
CA GLY A 116 -1.24 -2.12 11.08
C GLY A 116 -1.63 -0.67 11.12
N ILE A 117 -2.57 -0.32 10.26
CA ILE A 117 -3.12 1.02 10.23
C ILE A 117 -3.89 1.29 11.52
N LEU A 118 -4.68 0.32 11.99
CA LEU A 118 -5.36 0.40 13.28
C LEU A 118 -4.36 0.61 14.41
N SER A 119 -3.29 -0.18 14.47
CA SER A 119 -2.26 -0.04 15.50
C SER A 119 -1.63 1.36 15.53
N ASN A 120 -1.24 1.90 14.36
CA ASN A 120 -0.70 3.25 14.27
C ASN A 120 -1.73 4.31 14.67
N TYR A 121 -2.97 4.17 14.20
CA TYR A 121 -4.07 5.09 14.51
C TYR A 121 -4.37 5.13 16.01
N LEU A 122 -4.49 3.98 16.68
CA LEU A 122 -4.79 3.91 18.13
C LEU A 122 -3.70 4.57 18.98
N GLN A 123 -2.44 4.49 18.53
CA GLN A 123 -1.31 5.14 19.21
C GLN A 123 -1.23 6.65 18.93
N SER A 124 -1.88 7.13 17.87
CA SER A 124 -1.88 8.54 17.48
C SER A 124 -2.68 9.44 18.41
N GLY A 125 -2.50 10.76 18.26
CA GLY A 125 -3.32 11.74 18.97
C GLY A 125 -4.81 11.65 18.64
N HIS A 126 -5.18 11.29 17.41
CA HIS A 126 -6.58 11.13 17.00
C HIS A 126 -7.23 9.90 17.63
N GLY A 127 -6.54 8.75 17.58
CA GLY A 127 -7.02 7.52 18.21
C GLY A 127 -7.17 7.64 19.72
N LYS A 128 -6.17 8.26 20.38
CA LYS A 128 -6.25 8.60 21.81
C LYS A 128 -7.43 9.51 22.12
N ALA A 129 -7.64 10.57 21.33
CA ALA A 129 -8.80 11.46 21.53
C ALA A 129 -10.14 10.73 21.37
N LEU A 130 -10.27 9.86 20.36
CA LEU A 130 -11.48 9.06 20.18
C LEU A 130 -11.70 8.12 21.37
N LEU A 131 -10.66 7.44 21.85
CA LEU A 131 -10.76 6.50 22.97
C LEU A 131 -11.10 7.18 24.30
N PHE A 132 -10.48 8.32 24.60
CA PHE A 132 -10.64 8.98 25.90
C PHE A 132 -11.84 9.92 25.97
N SER A 133 -12.15 10.65 24.90
CA SER A 133 -13.23 11.66 24.90
C SER A 133 -14.37 11.35 23.95
N GLY A 134 -14.28 10.31 23.11
CA GLY A 134 -15.32 9.98 22.13
C GLY A 134 -15.43 10.97 20.96
N THR A 135 -14.50 11.92 20.83
CA THR A 135 -14.62 13.08 19.92
C THR A 135 -13.48 13.21 18.90
N GLY A 136 -12.53 12.27 18.86
CA GLY A 136 -11.45 12.26 17.86
C GLY A 136 -11.93 11.83 16.47
N PRO A 137 -11.29 12.27 15.37
CA PRO A 137 -11.65 11.82 14.03
C PRO A 137 -11.27 10.35 13.85
N ASN A 138 -12.15 9.57 13.22
CA ASN A 138 -11.91 8.16 12.88
C ASN A 138 -11.59 7.95 11.39
N CYS A 139 -11.49 6.68 10.96
CA CYS A 139 -11.15 6.30 9.59
C CYS A 139 -12.05 6.96 8.53
N VAL A 140 -13.37 6.94 8.74
CA VAL A 140 -14.34 7.47 7.77
C VAL A 140 -14.36 9.00 7.71
N THR A 141 -13.78 9.68 8.70
CA THR A 141 -13.62 11.15 8.69
C THR A 141 -12.68 11.60 7.57
N CYS A 142 -11.65 10.81 7.27
CA CYS A 142 -10.69 11.08 6.21
C CYS A 142 -11.00 10.32 4.92
N HIS A 143 -11.37 9.04 5.04
CA HIS A 143 -11.53 8.17 3.87
C HIS A 143 -12.95 8.08 3.34
N GLY A 144 -13.97 8.54 4.07
CA GLY A 144 -15.37 8.25 3.73
C GLY A 144 -15.81 6.87 4.23
N SER A 145 -17.10 6.57 4.15
CA SER A 145 -17.71 5.36 4.75
C SER A 145 -18.10 4.32 3.70
N HIS A 146 -19.05 4.62 2.82
CA HIS A 146 -19.42 3.77 1.70
C HIS A 146 -18.71 4.21 0.42
N ASN A 147 -18.39 5.48 0.27
CA ASN A 147 -17.57 6.03 -0.82
C ASN A 147 -16.07 6.03 -0.48
N ILE A 148 -15.54 4.96 0.13
CA ILE A 148 -14.16 4.92 0.65
C ILE A 148 -13.17 5.35 -0.43
N GLN A 149 -12.42 6.41 -0.14
CA GLN A 149 -11.45 7.04 -1.01
C GLN A 149 -10.08 6.37 -0.87
N LYS A 150 -9.36 6.28 -1.99
CA LYS A 150 -7.99 5.76 -2.02
C LYS A 150 -7.08 6.54 -1.07
N ALA A 151 -6.28 5.83 -0.27
CA ALA A 151 -5.26 6.45 0.58
C ALA A 151 -4.13 7.04 -0.28
N ASN A 152 -4.23 8.33 -0.58
CA ASN A 152 -3.22 9.12 -1.28
C ASN A 152 -2.99 10.47 -0.59
N ILE A 153 -2.00 11.22 -1.06
CA ILE A 153 -1.63 12.52 -0.48
C ILE A 153 -2.74 13.58 -0.55
N ASP A 154 -3.70 13.44 -1.46
CA ASP A 154 -4.77 14.42 -1.68
C ASP A 154 -5.83 14.39 -0.57
N ILE A 155 -5.97 13.25 0.12
CA ILE A 155 -6.81 13.14 1.33
C ILE A 155 -6.34 14.09 2.44
N ILE A 156 -5.05 14.45 2.44
CA ILE A 156 -4.48 15.44 3.37
C ILE A 156 -4.75 16.84 2.81
N TYR A 157 -5.95 17.39 3.04
CA TYR A 157 -6.30 18.74 2.58
C TYR A 157 -6.81 19.63 3.71
N GLY A 158 -6.50 20.92 3.61
CA GLY A 158 -6.65 21.89 4.70
C GLY A 158 -8.03 21.92 5.34
N ARG A 159 -9.09 21.98 4.52
CA ARG A 159 -10.48 22.08 5.00
C ARG A 159 -10.90 20.97 5.95
N ARG A 160 -10.37 19.75 5.79
CA ARG A 160 -10.69 18.62 6.68
C ARG A 160 -10.03 18.78 8.05
N CYS A 161 -8.75 19.15 8.06
CA CYS A 161 -7.99 19.32 9.30
C CYS A 161 -8.52 20.51 10.12
N THR A 162 -8.91 21.60 9.45
CA THR A 162 -9.41 22.83 10.08
C THR A 162 -10.76 22.69 10.75
N GLN A 163 -11.43 21.54 10.64
CA GLN A 163 -12.66 21.26 11.38
C GLN A 163 -12.42 21.14 12.89
N CYS A 164 -11.20 20.78 13.29
CA CYS A 164 -10.86 20.54 14.70
C CYS A 164 -9.64 21.34 15.17
N HIS A 165 -8.62 21.52 14.33
CA HIS A 165 -7.37 22.18 14.71
C HIS A 165 -6.69 22.88 13.52
N SER A 166 -5.63 23.65 13.75
CA SER A 166 -4.91 24.34 12.65
C SER A 166 -4.27 23.35 11.67
N TYR A 167 -4.11 23.78 10.41
CA TYR A 167 -3.56 22.92 9.35
C TYR A 167 -2.03 22.75 9.39
N GLU A 168 -1.32 23.54 10.20
CA GLU A 168 0.15 23.64 10.14
C GLU A 168 0.87 22.30 10.34
N ARG A 169 0.45 21.49 11.32
CA ARG A 169 1.04 20.15 11.55
C ARG A 169 0.84 19.21 10.35
N ALA A 170 -0.38 19.18 9.82
CA ALA A 170 -0.71 18.34 8.68
C ALA A 170 -0.01 18.79 7.39
N LYS A 171 0.20 20.10 7.22
CA LYS A 171 0.97 20.67 6.11
C LYS A 171 2.42 20.19 6.10
N VAL A 172 3.10 20.19 7.25
CA VAL A 172 4.48 19.69 7.37
C VAL A 172 4.55 18.20 7.01
N ILE A 173 3.64 17.39 7.56
CA ILE A 173 3.56 15.95 7.22
C ILE A 173 3.31 15.77 5.72
N LYS A 174 2.35 16.49 5.14
CA LYS A 174 2.04 16.42 3.71
C LYS A 174 3.26 16.70 2.84
N GLN A 175 4.05 17.72 3.19
CA GLN A 175 5.24 18.09 2.43
C GLN A 175 6.31 17.00 2.48
N ALA A 176 6.58 16.43 3.66
CA ALA A 176 7.54 15.34 3.83
C ALA A 176 7.13 14.08 3.03
N LEU A 177 5.83 13.75 3.05
CA LEU A 177 5.29 12.61 2.31
C LEU A 177 5.35 12.85 0.79
N PHE A 178 4.96 14.04 0.31
CA PHE A 178 4.88 14.34 -1.13
C PHE A 178 6.20 14.13 -1.86
N LEU A 179 7.32 14.57 -1.27
CA LEU A 179 8.65 14.40 -1.87
C LEU A 179 9.03 12.92 -2.01
N THR A 180 8.77 12.15 -0.96
CA THR A 180 9.08 10.72 -0.93
C THR A 180 8.22 9.96 -1.94
N GLU A 181 6.92 10.26 -2.02
CA GLU A 181 6.00 9.64 -2.97
C GLU A 181 6.37 9.96 -4.43
N THR A 182 6.78 11.20 -4.71
CA THR A 182 7.27 11.61 -6.04
C THR A 182 8.48 10.78 -6.47
N LYS A 183 9.43 10.54 -5.55
CA LYS A 183 10.60 9.70 -5.82
C LYS A 183 10.22 8.24 -6.05
N MET A 184 9.31 7.70 -5.24
CA MET A 184 8.78 6.35 -5.43
C MET A 184 8.13 6.18 -6.81
N GLN A 185 7.34 7.16 -7.27
CA GLN A 185 6.70 7.12 -8.59
C GLN A 185 7.74 7.13 -9.72
N ALA A 186 8.77 7.97 -9.62
CA ALA A 186 9.85 8.01 -10.61
C ALA A 186 10.61 6.68 -10.71
N ILE A 187 10.86 6.03 -9.58
CA ILE A 187 11.48 4.70 -9.54
C ILE A 187 10.57 3.65 -10.17
N GLU A 188 9.27 3.66 -9.85
CA GLU A 188 8.28 2.77 -10.46
C GLU A 188 8.25 2.91 -11.99
N ASP A 189 8.27 4.15 -12.50
CA ASP A 189 8.30 4.44 -13.93
C ASP A 189 9.56 3.89 -14.61
N ASN A 190 10.70 3.98 -13.95
CA ASN A 190 11.97 3.47 -14.46
C ASN A 190 12.02 1.94 -14.44
N LEU A 191 11.50 1.30 -13.38
CA LEU A 191 11.36 -0.16 -13.33
C LEU A 191 10.44 -0.67 -14.46
N ARG A 192 9.32 0.02 -14.72
CA ARG A 192 8.44 -0.32 -15.84
C ARG A 192 9.14 -0.26 -17.20
N LYS A 193 10.01 0.73 -17.42
CA LYS A 193 10.81 0.83 -18.66
C LYS A 193 11.79 -0.33 -18.79
N LEU A 194 12.57 -0.62 -17.74
CA LEU A 194 13.52 -1.73 -17.75
C LEU A 194 12.83 -3.09 -17.96
N LYS A 195 11.64 -3.27 -17.36
CA LYS A 195 10.82 -4.46 -17.57
C LYS A 195 10.35 -4.60 -19.03
N ALA A 196 9.96 -3.49 -19.66
CA ALA A 196 9.61 -3.47 -21.08
C ALA A 196 10.80 -3.82 -21.99
N ASP A 197 12.03 -3.51 -21.56
CA ASP A 197 13.28 -3.91 -22.22
C ASP A 197 13.70 -5.36 -21.90
N GLY A 198 12.88 -6.13 -21.17
CA GLY A 198 13.09 -7.54 -20.87
C GLY A 198 14.03 -7.82 -19.68
N VAL A 199 14.32 -6.82 -18.85
CA VAL A 199 15.15 -6.99 -17.65
C VAL A 199 14.34 -7.64 -16.52
N ILE A 200 14.95 -8.59 -15.83
CA ILE A 200 14.39 -9.23 -14.63
C ILE A 200 14.71 -8.33 -13.42
N LEU A 201 13.68 -7.82 -12.74
CA LEU A 201 13.78 -6.82 -11.66
C LEU A 201 13.02 -7.24 -10.39
N SER A 202 12.96 -8.54 -10.12
CA SER A 202 12.09 -9.08 -9.07
C SER A 202 12.45 -8.57 -7.68
N GLU A 203 13.72 -8.26 -7.42
CA GLU A 203 14.17 -7.79 -6.09
C GLU A 203 13.96 -6.28 -5.91
N GLU A 204 14.17 -5.50 -6.95
CA GLU A 204 13.92 -4.06 -6.99
C GLU A 204 12.42 -3.77 -6.87
N GLU A 205 11.58 -4.49 -7.60
CA GLU A 205 10.12 -4.39 -7.51
C GLU A 205 9.62 -4.73 -6.09
N LYS A 206 10.13 -5.82 -5.49
CA LYS A 206 9.80 -6.19 -4.10
C LYS A 206 10.25 -5.13 -3.10
N THR A 207 11.46 -4.59 -3.27
CA THR A 207 12.01 -3.57 -2.38
C THR A 207 11.20 -2.29 -2.45
N LEU A 208 10.85 -1.82 -3.65
CA LEU A 208 9.97 -0.68 -3.84
C LEU A 208 8.60 -0.93 -3.20
N PHE A 209 8.00 -2.09 -3.46
CA PHE A 209 6.68 -2.44 -2.93
C PHE A 209 6.65 -2.42 -1.40
N ARG A 210 7.62 -3.07 -0.73
CA ARG A 210 7.72 -3.06 0.73
C ARG A 210 7.89 -1.64 1.27
N THR A 211 8.77 -0.86 0.63
CA THR A 211 9.02 0.54 1.01
C THR A 211 7.75 1.37 0.89
N GLN A 212 7.00 1.25 -0.21
CA GLN A 212 5.71 1.93 -0.40
C GLN A 212 4.69 1.52 0.66
N ALA A 213 4.60 0.24 0.98
CA ALA A 213 3.67 -0.27 1.98
C ALA A 213 3.94 0.30 3.37
N GLU A 214 5.19 0.22 3.84
CA GLU A 214 5.61 0.76 5.14
C GLU A 214 5.40 2.30 5.19
N PHE A 215 5.84 3.01 4.15
CA PHE A 215 5.72 4.46 4.03
C PHE A 215 4.27 4.95 4.14
N ARG A 216 3.33 4.26 3.47
CA ARG A 216 1.90 4.64 3.49
C ARG A 216 1.25 4.50 4.87
N THR A 217 1.85 3.73 5.78
CA THR A 217 1.33 3.61 7.15
C THR A 217 1.65 4.82 8.03
N LEU A 218 2.69 5.59 7.69
CA LEU A 218 3.24 6.64 8.56
C LEU A 218 2.24 7.72 8.94
N PHE A 219 1.38 8.13 7.99
CA PHE A 219 0.44 9.22 8.22
C PHE A 219 -0.52 8.93 9.39
N HIS A 220 -0.84 7.65 9.62
CA HIS A 220 -1.76 7.22 10.66
C HIS A 220 -1.20 7.37 12.08
N THR A 221 0.11 7.61 12.22
CA THR A 221 0.72 7.97 13.51
C THR A 221 0.44 9.43 13.90
N VAL A 222 0.19 10.28 12.89
CA VAL A 222 -0.07 11.73 13.04
C VAL A 222 1.02 12.47 13.85
N ASP A 223 2.24 11.92 13.81
CA ASP A 223 3.41 12.40 14.53
C ASP A 223 4.41 13.01 13.55
N VAL A 224 4.63 14.33 13.67
CA VAL A 224 5.49 15.09 12.76
C VAL A 224 6.95 14.64 12.87
N SER A 225 7.43 14.37 14.09
CA SER A 225 8.82 13.99 14.34
C SER A 225 9.10 12.60 13.79
N LEU A 226 8.19 11.65 14.04
CA LEU A 226 8.31 10.29 13.54
C LEU A 226 8.23 10.24 12.00
N VAL A 227 7.32 11.01 11.40
CA VAL A 227 7.22 11.10 9.94
C VAL A 227 8.52 11.60 9.35
N ASN A 228 9.08 12.71 9.86
CA ASN A 228 10.32 13.27 9.34
C ASN A 228 11.50 12.27 9.46
N GLU A 229 11.67 11.65 10.63
CA GLU A 229 12.73 10.65 10.84
C GLU A 229 12.57 9.45 9.90
N SER A 230 11.33 8.99 9.70
CA SER A 230 11.04 7.84 8.85
C SER A 230 11.23 8.17 7.37
N THR A 231 10.84 9.37 6.92
CA THR A 231 11.04 9.82 5.54
C THR A 231 12.52 9.88 5.17
N ASP A 232 13.41 10.24 6.11
CA ASP A 232 14.86 10.21 5.86
C ASP A 232 15.38 8.79 5.64
N LYS A 233 14.85 7.80 6.38
CA LYS A 233 15.20 6.38 6.21
C LYS A 233 14.73 5.89 4.84
N PHE A 234 13.48 6.18 4.46
CA PHE A 234 12.95 5.81 3.15
C PHE A 234 13.71 6.51 2.02
N ALA A 235 14.06 7.78 2.17
CA ALA A 235 14.82 8.51 1.17
C ALA A 235 16.16 7.84 0.83
N LYS A 236 16.86 7.30 1.84
CA LYS A 236 18.11 6.54 1.64
C LYS A 236 17.89 5.25 0.86
N ILE A 237 16.87 4.46 1.21
CA ILE A 237 16.52 3.22 0.50
C ILE A 237 16.20 3.54 -0.97
N LEU A 238 15.41 4.57 -1.20
CA LEU A 238 15.04 4.99 -2.55
C LEU A 238 16.23 5.53 -3.34
N THR A 239 17.21 6.19 -2.70
CA THR A 239 18.44 6.63 -3.40
C THR A 239 19.25 5.42 -3.86
N GLN A 240 19.43 4.44 -2.97
CA GLN A 240 20.15 3.22 -3.32
C GLN A 240 19.49 2.50 -4.49
N LEU A 241 18.17 2.36 -4.45
CA LEU A 241 17.40 1.73 -5.52
C LEU A 241 17.50 2.51 -6.85
N GLU A 242 17.48 3.84 -6.79
CA GLU A 242 17.67 4.70 -7.96
C GLU A 242 19.06 4.55 -8.58
N GLU A 243 20.11 4.42 -7.77
CA GLU A 243 21.48 4.16 -8.23
C GLU A 243 21.61 2.79 -8.91
N GLU A 244 21.00 1.74 -8.36
CA GLU A 244 20.99 0.40 -8.95
C GLU A 244 20.26 0.37 -10.30
N ILE A 245 19.10 1.03 -10.38
CA ILE A 245 18.34 1.19 -11.63
C ILE A 245 19.17 1.95 -12.67
N LYS A 246 19.83 3.03 -12.26
CA LYS A 246 20.68 3.81 -13.16
C LYS A 246 21.86 3.00 -13.69
N ALA A 247 22.53 2.23 -12.83
CA ALA A 247 23.61 1.34 -13.22
C ALA A 247 23.13 0.32 -14.26
N THR A 248 21.93 -0.23 -14.09
CA THR A 248 21.30 -1.14 -15.05
C THR A 248 21.08 -0.47 -16.41
N PHE A 249 20.54 0.75 -16.44
CA PHE A 249 20.39 1.50 -17.70
C PHE A 249 21.72 1.78 -18.40
N ASP A 250 22.75 2.16 -17.64
CA ASP A 250 24.08 2.44 -18.17
C ASP A 250 24.74 1.18 -18.74
N GLU A 251 24.56 0.03 -18.09
CA GLU A 251 25.01 -1.27 -18.60
C GLU A 251 24.30 -1.66 -19.90
N LEU A 252 22.98 -1.53 -19.97
CA LEU A 252 22.21 -1.82 -21.19
C LEU A 252 22.65 -0.93 -22.35
N ARG A 253 22.86 0.36 -22.08
CA ARG A 253 23.35 1.32 -23.07
C ARG A 253 24.75 0.93 -23.56
N PHE A 254 25.64 0.56 -22.65
CA PHE A 254 26.98 0.10 -22.99
C PHE A 254 26.92 -1.15 -23.87
N ARG A 255 26.16 -2.18 -23.47
CA ARG A 255 25.99 -3.42 -24.24
C ARG A 255 25.46 -3.12 -25.65
N ARG A 256 24.44 -2.27 -25.79
CA ARG A 256 23.88 -1.88 -27.10
C ARG A 256 24.92 -1.19 -27.98
N ASN A 257 25.65 -0.22 -27.43
CA ASN A 257 26.68 0.51 -28.18
C ASN A 257 27.85 -0.39 -28.57
N PHE A 258 28.26 -1.29 -27.67
CA PHE A 258 29.32 -2.26 -27.92
C PHE A 258 28.91 -3.27 -29.01
N SER A 259 27.68 -3.79 -28.95
CA SER A 259 27.14 -4.67 -29.99
C SER A 259 27.05 -3.97 -31.35
N ALA A 260 26.63 -2.70 -31.40
CA ALA A 260 26.60 -1.91 -32.63
C ALA A 260 28.01 -1.70 -33.21
N PHE A 261 28.98 -1.36 -32.35
CA PHE A 261 30.38 -1.22 -32.73
C PHE A 261 30.95 -2.53 -33.31
N LEU A 262 30.73 -3.66 -32.62
CA LEU A 262 31.19 -4.98 -33.06
C LEU A 262 30.57 -5.37 -34.40
N SER A 263 29.28 -5.09 -34.59
CA SER A 263 28.56 -5.37 -35.84
C SER A 263 29.14 -4.56 -37.01
N LEU A 264 29.41 -3.27 -36.79
CA LEU A 264 30.03 -2.40 -37.80
C LEU A 264 31.45 -2.84 -38.14
N LEU A 265 32.24 -3.26 -37.14
CA LEU A 265 33.57 -3.81 -37.35
C LEU A 265 33.54 -5.06 -38.22
N PHE A 266 32.64 -6.01 -37.96
CA PHE A 266 32.49 -7.22 -38.79
C PHE A 266 32.05 -6.91 -40.22
N ILE A 267 31.16 -5.92 -40.42
CA ILE A 267 30.77 -5.47 -41.76
C ILE A 267 31.99 -4.92 -42.51
N VAL A 268 32.79 -4.05 -41.88
CA VAL A 268 34.00 -3.48 -42.49
C VAL A 268 35.01 -4.57 -42.84
N ILE A 269 35.28 -5.50 -41.93
CA ILE A 269 36.18 -6.64 -42.18
C ILE A 269 35.65 -7.47 -43.35
N GLY A 270 34.34 -7.76 -43.40
CA GLY A 270 33.71 -8.50 -44.49
C GLY A 270 33.85 -7.81 -45.84
N VAL A 271 33.68 -6.49 -45.90
CA VAL A 271 33.87 -5.69 -47.12
C VAL A 271 35.33 -5.73 -47.57
N VAL A 272 36.28 -5.54 -46.66
CA VAL A 272 37.72 -5.58 -46.97
C VAL A 272 38.12 -6.96 -47.52
N LEU A 273 37.70 -8.03 -46.86
CA LEU A 273 37.96 -9.40 -47.33
C LEU A 273 37.33 -9.67 -48.70
N SER A 274 36.12 -9.17 -48.94
CA SER A 274 35.48 -9.29 -50.26
C SER A 274 36.26 -8.57 -51.36
N ILE A 275 36.74 -7.36 -51.09
CA ILE A 275 37.57 -6.60 -52.04
C ILE A 275 38.88 -7.36 -52.32
N LEU A 276 39.61 -7.77 -51.29
CA LEU A 276 40.86 -8.53 -51.44
C LEU A 276 40.67 -9.84 -52.21
N SER A 277 39.56 -10.55 -51.98
CA SER A 277 39.27 -11.81 -52.67
C SER A 277 39.02 -11.64 -54.18
N LYS A 278 38.55 -10.47 -54.61
CA LYS A 278 38.38 -10.16 -56.04
C LYS A 278 39.72 -9.82 -56.68
N THR A 279 40.59 -9.10 -55.99
CA THR A 279 41.91 -8.69 -56.51
C THR A 279 42.87 -9.87 -56.75
N TYR A 280 42.70 -10.99 -56.05
CA TYR A 280 43.54 -12.19 -56.22
C TYR A 280 43.01 -13.21 -57.24
N LYS A 281 41.83 -12.99 -57.82
CA LYS A 281 41.23 -13.89 -58.84
C LYS A 281 41.52 -13.46 -60.28
N ASP A 282 42.15 -12.30 -60.48
CA ASP A 282 42.70 -11.81 -61.75
C ASP A 282 44.23 -11.99 -61.74
#